data_AF-A0A453SKV8-F1
#
_entry.id   AF-A0A453SKV8-F1
#
_cell.length_a   1.000
_cell.length_b   1.000
_cell.length_c   1.000
_cell.angle_alpha   90.00
_cell.angle_beta   90.00
_cell.angle_gamma   90.00
#
_symmetry.space_group_name_H-M   'P 1'
#
loop_
_entity.id
_entity.type
_entity.pdbx_description
1 polymer ?
#
loop_
_entity_poly.entity_id
_entity_poly.type
_entity_poly.pdbx_seq_one_letter_code
_entity_poly.pdbx_strand_id
1 'polypeptide(L)'
;AEERLFDRECPRHLGARLVHMGGARFCVVEYMWHEGDDEMPCKGDPDGWYVGPPRVVVRLTTFGVKYGVDGELRLESRRVRSRNVFNRAHGFPDTYPVAFWI
;
A
#
# COMPACT_ATOMS: atom_id res chain seq x y z
N ALA A 1 -7.11 19.09 -12.59
CA ALA A 1 -7.45 18.56 -11.25
C ALA A 1 -6.32 17.64 -10.83
N GLU A 2 -5.82 17.79 -9.60
CA GLU A 2 -4.87 16.83 -9.03
C GLU A 2 -5.54 15.46 -8.88
N GLU A 3 -4.84 14.40 -9.28
CA GLU A 3 -5.37 13.05 -9.19
C GLU A 3 -4.80 12.34 -7.96
N ARG A 4 -5.67 11.98 -7.00
CA ARG A 4 -5.27 11.18 -5.83
C ARG A 4 -4.95 9.75 -6.27
N LEU A 5 -3.79 9.24 -5.83
CA LEU A 5 -3.28 7.91 -6.18
C LEU A 5 -3.58 6.84 -5.11
N PHE A 6 -3.82 7.28 -3.87
CA PHE A 6 -4.11 6.44 -2.71
C PHE A 6 -4.91 7.27 -1.68
N ASP A 7 -5.50 6.61 -0.69
CA ASP A 7 -6.33 7.25 0.33
C ASP A 7 -5.62 7.29 1.68
N ARG A 8 -5.04 8.47 2.00
CA ARG A 8 -4.33 8.72 3.27
C ARG A 8 -5.26 8.81 4.47
N GLU A 9 -6.54 9.08 4.25
CA GLU A 9 -7.53 9.27 5.32
C GLU A 9 -8.17 7.95 5.73
N CYS A 10 -7.95 6.88 4.96
CA CYS A 10 -8.40 5.54 5.32
C CYS A 10 -7.77 5.11 6.67
N PRO A 11 -8.55 4.75 7.70
CA PRO A 11 -8.02 4.35 9.00
C PRO A 11 -7.10 3.13 8.95
N ARG A 12 -7.25 2.31 7.91
CA ARG A 12 -6.44 1.12 7.66
C ARG A 12 -5.12 1.43 6.96
N HIS A 13 -4.92 2.65 6.47
CA HIS A 13 -3.73 3.03 5.72
C HIS A 13 -2.49 3.03 6.62
N LEU A 14 -1.55 2.13 6.30
CA LEU A 14 -0.28 2.01 7.01
C LEU A 14 0.77 2.95 6.42
N GLY A 15 0.71 3.21 5.12
CA GLY A 15 1.71 4.01 4.42
C GLY A 15 1.68 3.78 2.93
N ALA A 16 2.38 4.64 2.19
CA ALA A 16 2.59 4.47 0.77
C ALA A 16 4.02 4.85 0.38
N ARG A 17 4.57 4.16 -0.61
CA ARG A 17 5.90 4.44 -1.18
C ARG A 17 5.80 4.60 -2.68
N LEU A 18 6.47 5.62 -3.23
CA LEU A 18 6.65 5.79 -4.66
C LEU A 18 7.91 5.06 -5.13
N VAL A 19 7.79 4.26 -6.19
CA VAL A 19 8.88 3.47 -6.77
C VAL A 19 9.04 3.83 -8.25
N HIS A 20 10.26 4.13 -8.66
CA HIS A 20 10.61 4.34 -10.08
C HIS A 20 10.77 2.99 -10.79
N MET A 21 10.11 2.81 -11.94
CA MET A 21 10.14 1.57 -12.73
C MET A 21 10.89 1.72 -14.06
N GLY A 22 11.71 2.76 -14.19
CA GLY A 22 12.42 3.09 -15.42
C GLY A 22 11.60 3.91 -16.42
N GLY A 23 12.31 4.74 -17.19
CA GLY A 23 11.68 5.74 -18.07
C GLY A 23 10.78 6.70 -17.28
N ALA A 24 9.61 7.00 -17.83
CA ALA A 24 8.61 7.84 -17.18
C ALA A 24 7.53 7.04 -16.45
N ARG A 25 7.86 5.84 -15.95
CA ARG A 25 6.91 4.94 -15.27
C ARG A 25 7.21 4.85 -13.78
N PHE A 26 6.14 4.87 -12.98
CA PHE A 26 6.17 4.87 -11.53
C PHE A 26 5.11 3.92 -10.95
N CYS A 27 5.37 3.39 -9.77
CA CYS A 27 4.42 2.59 -9.01
C CYS A 27 4.24 3.19 -7.62
N VAL A 28 3.00 3.39 -7.20
CA VAL A 28 2.68 3.61 -5.79
C VAL A 28 2.41 2.24 -5.16
N VAL A 29 3.15 1.94 -4.11
CA VAL A 29 2.97 0.78 -3.26
C VAL A 29 2.29 1.27 -1.99
N GLU A 30 0.98 1.03 -1.87
CA GLU A 30 0.17 1.36 -0.70
C GLU A 30 0.03 0.12 0.20
N TYR A 31 0.25 0.31 1.50
CA TYR A 31 0.12 -0.70 2.54
C TYR A 31 -1.08 -0.38 3.39
N MET A 32 -1.91 -1.39 3.68
CA MET A 32 -3.07 -1.23 4.53
C MET A 32 -3.30 -2.47 5.40
N TRP A 33 -3.98 -2.29 6.53
CA TRP A 33 -4.57 -3.41 7.24
C TRP A 33 -5.65 -4.10 6.40
N HIS A 34 -5.79 -5.41 6.57
CA HIS A 34 -6.91 -6.15 6.03
C HIS A 34 -8.19 -5.82 6.81
N GLU A 35 -9.33 -5.71 6.12
CA GLU A 35 -10.65 -5.33 6.68
C GLU A 35 -11.17 -6.23 7.81
N GLY A 36 -10.56 -7.39 8.02
CA GLY A 36 -10.90 -8.32 9.10
C GLY A 36 -9.98 -8.22 10.32
N ASP A 37 -9.00 -7.32 10.29
CA ASP A 37 -7.96 -7.21 11.30
C ASP A 37 -8.01 -5.85 12.03
N ASP A 38 -9.11 -5.11 11.84
CA ASP A 38 -9.37 -3.79 12.41
C ASP A 38 -9.58 -3.85 13.95
N GLU A 39 -9.90 -5.04 14.48
CA GLU A 39 -10.23 -5.29 15.90
C GLU A 39 -9.23 -6.23 16.60
N MET A 40 -8.04 -6.44 16.03
CA MET A 40 -7.08 -7.39 16.59
C MET A 40 -6.68 -6.97 18.02
N PRO A 41 -6.95 -7.82 19.04
CA PRO A 41 -6.58 -7.47 20.40
C PRO A 41 -5.07 -7.29 20.50
N CYS A 42 -4.66 -6.17 21.11
CA CYS A 42 -3.28 -5.92 21.46
C CYS A 42 -2.75 -7.14 22.24
N LYS A 43 -1.58 -7.64 21.85
CA LYS A 43 -0.88 -8.75 22.50
C LYS A 43 -0.89 -8.56 24.03
N GLY A 44 -1.65 -9.40 24.76
CA GLY A 44 -1.79 -9.29 26.21
C GLY A 44 -3.21 -9.51 26.77
N ASP A 45 -4.23 -9.65 25.92
CA ASP A 45 -5.57 -10.06 26.37
C ASP A 45 -5.57 -11.55 26.77
N PRO A 46 -5.76 -11.90 28.06
CA PRO A 46 -5.74 -13.29 28.52
C PRO A 46 -6.91 -14.12 27.98
N ASP A 47 -8.00 -13.48 27.59
CA ASP A 47 -9.22 -14.11 27.05
C ASP A 47 -9.30 -14.02 25.52
N GLY A 48 -8.30 -13.38 24.88
CA GLY A 48 -8.22 -13.22 23.44
C GLY A 48 -7.84 -14.53 22.74
N TRP A 49 -8.72 -15.01 21.84
CA TRP A 49 -8.39 -16.10 20.92
C TRP A 49 -7.16 -15.71 20.08
N TYR A 50 -6.21 -16.64 19.92
CA TYR A 50 -5.02 -16.41 19.09
C TYR A 50 -5.45 -16.21 17.64
N VAL A 51 -5.57 -14.96 17.24
CA VAL A 51 -5.67 -14.58 15.84
C VAL A 51 -4.23 -14.57 15.31
N GLY A 52 -3.98 -15.25 14.21
CA GLY A 52 -2.64 -15.29 13.60
C GLY A 52 -2.06 -13.90 13.31
N PRO A 53 -0.82 -13.82 12.79
CA PRO A 53 -0.21 -12.53 12.51
C PRO A 53 -1.11 -11.68 11.59
N PRO A 54 -1.24 -10.36 11.86
CA PRO A 54 -2.17 -9.53 11.12
C PRO A 54 -1.81 -9.51 9.62
N ARG A 55 -2.82 -9.54 8.78
CA ARG A 55 -2.74 -9.52 7.32
C ARG A 55 -2.58 -8.09 6.84
N VAL A 56 -1.66 -7.94 5.90
CA VAL A 56 -1.40 -6.68 5.22
C VAL A 56 -1.85 -6.79 3.78
N VAL A 57 -2.59 -5.79 3.34
CA VAL A 57 -2.97 -5.59 1.94
C VAL A 57 -1.94 -4.68 1.29
N VAL A 58 -1.36 -5.13 0.18
CA VAL A 58 -0.52 -4.31 -0.68
C VAL A 58 -1.30 -3.95 -1.94
N ARG A 59 -1.52 -2.66 -2.18
CA ARG A 59 -2.10 -2.13 -3.41
C ARG A 59 -0.99 -1.51 -4.25
N LEU A 60 -0.83 -2.02 -5.46
CA LEU A 60 0.10 -1.48 -6.44
C LEU A 60 -0.69 -0.65 -7.44
N THR A 61 -0.30 0.60 -7.62
CA THR A 61 -0.84 1.48 -8.66
C THR A 61 0.29 1.92 -9.58
N THR A 62 0.36 1.30 -10.75
CA THR A 62 1.35 1.64 -11.78
C THR A 62 0.79 2.68 -12.74
N PHE A 63 1.60 3.70 -13.03
CA PHE A 63 1.25 4.78 -13.94
C PHE A 63 2.47 5.33 -14.69
N GLY A 64 2.24 5.81 -15.91
CA GLY A 64 3.20 6.60 -16.68
C GLY A 64 2.90 8.09 -16.56
N VAL A 65 3.93 8.91 -16.66
CA VAL A 65 3.83 10.38 -16.68
C VAL A 65 4.51 10.95 -17.90
N LYS A 66 4.07 12.14 -18.35
CA LYS A 66 4.72 12.92 -19.39
C LYS A 66 4.54 14.41 -19.12
N TYR A 67 5.42 15.23 -19.67
CA TYR A 67 5.21 16.67 -19.65
C TYR A 67 4.17 17.08 -20.69
N GLY A 68 3.22 17.92 -20.28
CA GLY A 68 2.31 18.61 -21.16
C GLY A 68 2.97 19.79 -21.87
N VAL A 69 2.24 20.39 -22.81
CA VAL A 69 2.68 21.59 -23.54
C VAL A 69 2.88 22.82 -22.64
N ASP A 70 2.24 22.83 -21.47
CA ASP A 70 2.40 23.84 -20.42
C ASP A 70 3.57 23.55 -19.48
N GLY A 71 4.32 22.45 -19.69
CA GLY A 71 5.42 22.03 -18.82
C GLY A 71 4.97 21.30 -17.55
N GLU A 72 3.67 21.05 -17.38
CA GLU A 72 3.15 20.33 -16.21
C GLU A 72 3.19 18.81 -16.41
N LEU A 73 3.47 18.10 -15.33
CA LEU A 73 3.51 16.63 -15.36
C LEU A 73 2.09 16.07 -15.40
N ARG A 74 1.77 15.31 -16.45
CA ARG A 74 0.47 14.66 -16.65
C ARG A 74 0.59 13.16 -16.69
N LEU A 75 -0.46 12.47 -16.25
CA LEU A 75 -0.58 11.02 -16.39
C LEU A 75 -0.74 10.65 -17.87
N GLU A 76 0.08 9.72 -18.35
CA GLU A 76 0.12 9.30 -19.75
C GLU A 76 -0.65 8.00 -20.00
N SER A 77 -0.72 7.09 -19.02
CA SER A 77 -1.20 5.71 -19.23
C SER A 77 -2.36 5.30 -18.32
N ARG A 78 -3.14 4.31 -18.79
CA ARG A 78 -4.15 3.59 -18.00
C ARG A 78 -3.50 2.96 -16.77
N ARG A 79 -4.11 3.18 -15.61
CA ARG A 79 -3.66 2.63 -14.32
C ARG A 79 -3.76 1.11 -14.34
N VAL A 80 -2.65 0.43 -14.04
CA VAL A 80 -2.72 -0.98 -13.65
C VAL A 80 -2.76 -1.00 -12.13
N ARG A 81 -3.89 -1.47 -11.59
CA ARG A 81 -4.07 -1.68 -10.16
C ARG A 81 -4.06 -3.17 -9.88
N SER A 82 -3.21 -3.60 -8.96
CA SER A 82 -3.26 -4.94 -8.40
C SER A 82 -3.35 -4.87 -6.88
N ARG A 83 -4.09 -5.80 -6.29
CA ARG A 83 -4.26 -5.93 -4.84
C ARG A 83 -3.82 -7.31 -4.44
N ASN A 84 -2.84 -7.38 -3.56
CA ASN A 84 -2.34 -8.64 -3.00
C ASN A 84 -2.54 -8.61 -1.48
N VAL A 85 -2.85 -9.76 -0.90
CA VAL A 85 -3.02 -9.94 0.55
C VAL A 85 -1.92 -10.86 1.04
N PHE A 86 -1.20 -10.44 2.06
CA PHE A 86 -0.11 -11.20 2.64
C PHE A 86 -0.32 -11.35 4.14
N ASN A 87 0.04 -12.52 4.68
CA ASN A 87 0.18 -12.69 6.12
C ASN A 87 1.50 -12.02 6.53
N ARG A 88 1.50 -11.22 7.60
CA ARG A 88 2.75 -10.64 8.12
C ARG A 88 3.63 -11.76 8.68
N ALA A 89 4.86 -11.88 8.18
CA ALA A 89 5.78 -12.94 8.62
C ALA A 89 6.29 -12.75 10.07
N HIS A 90 6.26 -11.52 10.59
CA HIS A 90 6.78 -11.18 11.91
C HIS A 90 5.72 -10.48 12.77
N GLY A 91 5.60 -10.89 14.03
CA GLY A 91 4.68 -10.29 15.01
C GLY A 91 5.13 -8.94 15.59
N PHE A 92 6.15 -8.30 15.03
CA PHE A 92 6.62 -6.99 15.48
C PHE A 92 6.03 -5.87 14.62
N PRO A 93 5.40 -4.84 15.23
CA PRO A 93 4.70 -3.78 14.50
C PRO A 93 5.59 -2.83 13.71
N ASP A 94 6.89 -2.73 14.04
CA ASP A 94 7.72 -1.57 13.65
C ASP A 94 8.42 -1.67 12.29
N THR A 95 8.29 -2.78 11.59
CA THR A 95 8.84 -2.90 10.22
C THR A 95 7.71 -2.82 9.22
N TYR A 96 7.55 -1.63 8.62
CA TYR A 96 6.93 -1.51 7.31
C TYR A 96 7.64 -2.47 6.35
N PRO A 97 6.92 -3.17 5.48
CA PRO A 97 7.56 -4.01 4.47
C PRO A 97 8.58 -3.19 3.68
N VAL A 98 9.86 -3.50 3.87
CA VAL A 98 10.99 -2.79 3.24
C VAL A 98 11.24 -3.26 1.81
N ALA A 99 10.78 -4.47 1.49
CA ALA A 99 10.83 -5.07 0.16
C ALA A 99 9.71 -6.09 -0.01
N PHE A 100 9.25 -6.24 -1.25
CA PHE A 100 8.45 -7.37 -1.71
C PHE A 100 9.02 -7.81 -3.06
N TRP A 101 9.03 -9.11 -3.31
CA TRP A 101 9.40 -9.70 -4.59
C TRP A 101 8.14 -10.33 -5.20
N ILE A 102 7.96 -10.15 -6.50
CA ILE A 102 6.92 -10.77 -7.33
C ILE A 102 7.63 -11.63 -8.37
#